data_AF-A0A435ICG6-F1
#
_entry.id   AF-A0A435ICG6-F1
#
_cell.length_a   1.000
_cell.length_b   1.000
_cell.length_c   1.000
_cell.angle_alpha   90.00
_cell.angle_beta   90.00
_cell.angle_gamma   90.00
#
_symmetry.space_group_name_H-M   'P 1'
#
loop_
_entity.id
_entity.type
_entity.pdbx_description
1 polymer ?
#
loop_
_entity_poly.entity_id
_entity_poly.type
_entity_poly.pdbx_seq_one_letter_code
_entity_poly.pdbx_strand_id
1 'polypeptide(L)' 'MVSGLAVRRRVDWHQTFRIIRSIHPPIDLFEDIADPRDWEALAAVEAKTNPRVRFEIGDLGKVAAARRVSGPGASFVMAP' A
#
# COMPACT_ATOMS: atom_id res chain seq x y z
N MET A 1 17.21 -8.93 -16.16
CA MET A 1 17.51 -7.70 -16.93
C MET A 1 16.29 -6.81 -16.89
N VAL A 2 16.35 -5.68 -16.18
CA VAL A 2 15.26 -4.69 -16.17
C VAL A 2 15.45 -3.82 -17.42
N SER A 3 14.43 -3.79 -18.28
CA SER A 3 14.39 -3.07 -19.56
C SER A 3 14.88 -1.62 -19.42
N GLY A 4 15.80 -1.20 -20.29
CA GLY A 4 16.40 0.14 -20.35
C GLY A 4 15.48 1.26 -20.85
N LEU A 5 14.16 1.13 -20.69
CA LEU A 5 13.15 2.06 -21.21
C LEU A 5 12.57 3.02 -20.15
N ALA A 6 12.98 2.92 -18.89
CA ALA A 6 12.52 3.85 -17.85
C ALA A 6 13.18 5.23 -18.04
N VAL A 7 12.54 6.09 -18.84
CA VAL A 7 12.97 7.48 -19.04
C VAL A 7 12.79 8.25 -17.72
N ARG A 8 13.90 8.73 -17.15
CA ARG A 8 13.87 9.54 -15.93
C ARG A 8 13.45 10.96 -16.27
N ARG A 9 12.23 11.35 -15.89
CA ARG A 9 11.72 12.71 -16.06
C ARG A 9 11.70 13.44 -14.72
N ARG A 10 12.16 14.70 -14.70
CA ARG A 10 11.96 15.58 -13.55
C ARG A 10 10.49 16.02 -13.55
N VAL A 11 9.80 15.73 -12.47
CA VAL A 11 8.41 16.17 -12.25
C VAL A 11 8.44 17.30 -11.24
N ASP A 12 7.76 18.39 -11.55
CA ASP A 12 7.53 19.52 -10.63
C ASP A 12 6.04 19.55 -10.28
N TRP A 13 5.73 19.48 -8.98
CA TRP A 13 4.37 19.45 -8.47
C TRP A 13 4.07 20.80 -7.82
N HIS A 14 3.57 21.76 -8.60
CA HIS A 14 3.25 23.10 -8.09
C HIS A 14 2.18 23.10 -6.98
N GLN A 15 1.37 22.04 -6.90
CA GLN A 15 0.37 21.84 -5.85
C GLN A 15 0.24 20.36 -5.52
N THR A 16 0.12 20.04 -4.23
CA THR A 16 -0.10 18.68 -3.73
C THR A 16 -1.22 18.67 -2.71
N PHE A 17 -2.03 17.62 -2.72
CA PHE A 17 -3.12 17.42 -1.76
C PHE A 17 -2.89 16.14 -0.96
N ARG A 18 -3.23 16.18 0.32
CA ARG A 18 -3.35 14.98 1.15
C ARG A 18 -4.79 14.52 1.12
N ILE A 19 -5.05 13.37 0.52
CA ILE A 19 -6.36 12.73 0.59
C ILE A 19 -6.43 11.99 1.93
N ILE A 20 -7.46 12.30 2.73
CA ILE A 20 -7.74 11.62 3.99
C ILE A 20 -9.11 10.99 3.82
N ARG A 21 -9.20 9.66 3.88
CA ARG A 21 -10.49 8.96 3.89
C ARG A 21 -11.22 9.29 5.18
N SER A 22 -12.52 9.60 5.07
CA SER A 22 -13.42 9.82 6.21
C SER A 22 -14.24 8.56 6.59
N ILE A 23 -13.85 7.38 6.10
CA ILE A 23 -14.55 6.12 6.35
C ILE A 23 -14.29 5.66 7.78
N HIS A 24 -15.38 5.24 8.45
CA HIS A 24 -15.34 4.59 9.75
C HIS A 24 -16.08 3.24 9.66
N PRO A 25 -15.53 2.16 10.22
CA PRO A 25 -14.20 2.04 10.84
C PRO A 25 -13.06 2.21 9.81
N PRO A 26 -11.87 2.70 10.23
CA PRO A 26 -10.76 2.90 9.31
C PRO A 26 -10.31 1.57 8.71
N ILE A 27 -10.16 1.55 7.38
CA ILE A 27 -9.57 0.46 6.59
C ILE A 27 -8.33 0.99 5.88
N ASP A 28 -7.43 0.10 5.45
CA ASP A 28 -6.29 0.49 4.65
C ASP A 28 -6.73 1.22 3.36
N LEU A 29 -5.94 2.21 2.92
CA LEU A 29 -6.26 3.06 1.77
C LEU A 29 -6.46 2.24 0.49
N PHE A 30 -5.79 1.09 0.34
CA PHE A 30 -5.80 0.31 -0.90
C PHE A 30 -6.70 -0.93 -0.84
N GLU A 31 -7.25 -1.25 0.33
CA GLU A 31 -8.02 -2.47 0.57
C GLU A 31 -9.18 -2.70 -0.42
N ASP A 32 -9.87 -1.62 -0.81
CA ASP A 32 -11.07 -1.65 -1.66
C ASP A 32 -10.84 -1.19 -3.11
N ILE A 33 -9.61 -0.79 -3.46
CA ILE A 33 -9.26 -0.26 -4.79
C ILE A 33 -8.13 -1.02 -5.48
N ALA A 34 -7.34 -1.81 -4.75
CA ALA A 34 -6.19 -2.53 -5.30
C ALA A 34 -6.42 -4.05 -5.36
N ASP A 35 -5.86 -4.67 -6.39
CA ASP A 35 -5.80 -6.12 -6.49
C ASP A 35 -4.91 -6.69 -5.36
N PRO A 36 -5.34 -7.75 -4.65
CA PRO A 36 -4.56 -8.36 -3.57
C PRO A 36 -3.13 -8.77 -3.96
N ARG A 37 -2.90 -9.06 -5.24
CA ARG A 37 -1.58 -9.41 -5.77
C ARG A 37 -0.59 -8.24 -5.73
N ASP A 38 -1.09 -7.00 -5.72
CA ASP A 38 -0.27 -5.79 -5.76
C ASP A 38 0.04 -5.21 -4.37
N TRP A 39 -0.57 -5.74 -3.31
CA TRP A 39 -0.50 -5.18 -1.95
C TRP A 39 0.94 -5.09 -1.41
N GLU A 40 1.77 -6.08 -1.69
CA GLU A 40 3.18 -6.08 -1.25
C GLU A 40 3.99 -4.98 -1.95
N ALA A 41 3.70 -4.72 -3.23
CA ALA A 41 4.33 -3.64 -3.98
C ALA A 41 3.85 -2.26 -3.49
N LEU A 42 2.56 -2.11 -3.20
CA LEU A 42 1.97 -0.89 -2.66
C LEU A 42 2.57 -0.55 -1.29
N ALA A 43 2.59 -1.51 -0.36
CA ALA A 43 3.22 -1.34 0.95
C ALA A 43 4.71 -0.95 0.83
N ALA A 44 5.45 -1.55 -0.12
CA ALA A 44 6.84 -1.20 -0.37
C ALA A 44 7.04 0.21 -0.95
N VAL A 45 6.10 0.73 -1.74
CA VAL A 45 6.12 2.09 -2.26
C VAL A 45 5.78 3.10 -1.16
N GLU A 46 4.73 2.84 -0.38
CA GLU A 46 4.35 3.70 0.74
C GLU A 46 5.44 3.79 1.82
N ALA A 47 6.09 2.67 2.15
CA ALA A 47 7.17 2.66 3.12
C ALA A 47 8.37 3.53 2.71
N LYS A 48 8.56 3.83 1.41
CA LYS A 48 9.61 4.73 0.93
C LYS A 48 9.31 6.20 1.24
N THR A 49 8.05 6.57 1.34
CA THR A 49 7.62 7.95 1.59
C THR A 49 7.20 8.16 3.04
N ASN A 50 6.77 7.10 3.73
CA ASN A 50 6.38 7.12 5.13
C ASN A 50 6.91 5.86 5.87
N PRO A 51 8.04 5.95 6.59
CA PRO A 51 8.60 4.78 7.28
C PRO A 51 7.72 4.24 8.42
N ARG A 52 6.68 4.97 8.86
CA ARG A 52 5.71 4.48 9.87
C ARG A 52 4.81 3.37 9.33
N VAL A 53 4.54 3.35 8.03
CA VAL A 53 3.67 2.37 7.37
C VAL A 53 4.14 0.93 7.62
N ARG A 54 5.46 0.71 7.67
CA ARG A 54 6.03 -0.61 7.95
C ARG A 54 5.75 -1.11 9.37
N PHE A 55 5.55 -0.21 10.32
CA PHE A 55 5.19 -0.56 11.69
C PHE A 55 3.68 -0.81 11.84
N GLU A 56 2.86 -0.15 11.04
CA GLU A 56 1.39 -0.26 11.06
C GLU A 56 0.94 -1.57 10.37
N ILE A 57 1.35 -1.80 9.12
CA ILE A 57 1.01 -2.99 8.32
C ILE A 57 1.71 -4.26 8.85
N GLY A 58 2.88 -4.10 9.46
CA GLY A 58 3.74 -5.21 9.84
C GLY A 58 4.44 -5.87 8.63
N ASP A 59 4.72 -7.17 8.73
CA ASP A 59 5.45 -7.93 7.71
C ASP A 59 4.57 -9.03 7.12
N LEU A 60 3.92 -8.73 5.98
CA LEU A 60 3.08 -9.69 5.24
C LEU A 60 3.85 -10.94 4.79
N GLY A 61 5.18 -10.87 4.68
CA GLY A 61 6.04 -12.03 4.38
C GLY A 61 5.97 -13.10 5.47
N LYS A 62 5.58 -12.75 6.70
CA LYS A 62 5.36 -13.69 7.81
C LYS A 62 4.04 -14.45 7.71
N VAL A 63 3.12 -14.01 6.86
CA VAL A 63 1.84 -14.70 6.61
C VAL A 63 1.91 -15.44 5.28
N ALA A 64 1.75 -16.77 5.33
CA ALA A 64 1.68 -17.60 4.14
C ALA A 64 0.58 -17.10 3.19
N ALA A 65 0.88 -17.01 1.88
CA ALA A 65 -0.01 -16.41 0.88
C ALA A 65 -1.45 -16.96 0.92
N ALA A 66 -1.60 -18.28 1.08
CA ALA A 66 -2.92 -18.94 1.17
C ALA A 66 -3.74 -18.57 2.42
N ARG A 67 -3.14 -17.92 3.41
CA ARG A 67 -3.79 -17.45 4.64
C ARG A 67 -4.00 -15.94 4.68
N ARG A 68 -3.60 -15.21 3.63
CA ARG A 68 -3.81 -13.77 3.53
C ARG A 68 -5.27 -13.52 3.16
N VAL A 69 -5.92 -12.64 3.92
CA VAL A 69 -7.29 -12.19 3.65
C VAL A 69 -7.21 -10.85 2.91
N SER A 70 -8.11 -10.62 1.95
CA SER A 70 -8.11 -9.40 1.16
C SER A 70 -9.51 -8.90 0.81
N GLY A 71 -9.59 -7.62 0.45
CA GLY A 71 -10.85 -6.92 0.17
C GLY A 71 -11.45 -6.23 1.40
N PRO A 72 -12.64 -5.60 1.24
CA PRO A 72 -13.25 -4.79 2.30
C PRO A 72 -13.35 -5.50 3.66
N GLY A 73 -12.75 -4.91 4.70
CA GLY A 73 -12.66 -5.41 6.06
C GLY A 73 -11.45 -6.31 6.37
N ALA A 74 -10.57 -6.59 5.42
CA ALA A 74 -9.40 -7.44 5.64
C ALA A 74 -8.40 -6.86 6.66
N SER A 75 -8.26 -5.53 6.73
CA SER A 75 -7.42 -4.80 7.68
C SER A 75 -7.76 -5.13 9.14
N PHE A 76 -9.00 -5.54 9.46
CA PHE A 76 -9.36 -5.97 10.82
C PHE A 76 -8.67 -7.27 11.25
N VAL A 77 -8.29 -8.11 10.30
CA VAL A 77 -7.75 -9.46 10.56
C VAL A 77 -6.26 -9.54 10.25
N MET A 78 -5.79 -8.77 9.25
CA MET A 78 -4.44 -8.87 8.69
C MET A 78 -3.43 -7.86 9.26
N ALA A 79 -3.85 -7.06 10.25
CA ALA A 79 -3.30 -5.75 10.62
C ALA A 79 -3.67 -4.65 9.59
N PRO A 80 -3.94 -3.41 10.05
CA PRO A 80 -4.32 -2.30 9.18
C PRO A 80 -3.18 -1.86 8.28
#